data_AF-A0AA96GLQ6-F1
#
_entry.id   AF-A0AA96GLQ6-F1
#
_cell.length_a   1.000
_cell.length_b   1.000
_cell.length_c   1.000
_cell.angle_alpha   90.00
_cell.angle_beta   90.00
_cell.angle_gamma   90.00
#
_symmetry.space_group_name_H-M   'P 1'
#
loop_
_entity.id
_entity.type
_entity.pdbx_description
1 polymer ?
#
loop_
_entity_poly.entity_id
_entity_poly.type
_entity_poly.pdbx_seq_one_letter_code
_entity_poly.pdbx_strand_id
1 'polypeptide(L)' 'MYRCEKCQGTMLLDREVDMESGMSLLVFWCINCGLRKQAERAPIPLIEVS' A
#
# COMPACT_ATOMS: atom_id res chain seq x y z
N MET A 1 -2.02 -12.57 -9.34
CA MET A 1 -3.13 -11.61 -9.12
C MET A 1 -3.66 -11.81 -7.71
N TYR A 2 -3.52 -10.83 -6.82
CA TYR A 2 -3.96 -10.95 -5.42
C TYR A 2 -5.47 -10.73 -5.31
N ARG A 3 -6.14 -11.54 -4.48
CA ARG A 3 -7.58 -11.47 -4.21
C ARG A 3 -7.84 -10.90 -2.83
N CYS A 4 -8.85 -10.05 -2.72
CA CYS A 4 -9.26 -9.45 -1.46
C CYS A 4 -9.95 -10.49 -0.57
N GLU A 5 -9.45 -10.67 0.66
CA GLU A 5 -10.05 -11.60 1.62
C GLU A 5 -11.48 -11.22 2.03
N LYS A 6 -11.83 -9.93 1.97
CA LYS A 6 -13.16 -9.43 2.34
C LYS A 6 -14.21 -9.61 1.25
N CYS A 7 -13.88 -9.37 -0.02
CA CYS A 7 -14.88 -9.31 -1.11
C CYS A 7 -14.52 -10.14 -2.35
N GLN A 8 -13.39 -10.87 -2.34
CA GLN A 8 -12.87 -11.64 -3.48
C GLN A 8 -12.56 -10.81 -4.74
N GLY A 9 -12.62 -9.47 -4.64
CA GLY A 9 -12.22 -8.53 -5.68
C GLY A 9 -10.72 -8.53 -5.95
N THR A 10 -10.32 -7.83 -7.00
CA THR A 10 -8.90 -7.67 -7.37
C THR A 10 -8.20 -6.72 -6.40
N MET A 11 -6.99 -7.09 -5.99
CA MET A 11 -6.08 -6.23 -5.25
C MET A 11 -4.99 -5.73 -6.22
N LEU A 12 -4.73 -4.43 -6.21
CA LEU A 12 -3.64 -3.79 -6.95
C LEU A 12 -2.55 -3.35 -5.98
N LEU A 13 -1.31 -3.33 -6.45
CA LEU A 13 -0.21 -2.73 -5.71
C LEU A 13 -0.28 -1.21 -5.89
N ASP A 14 -0.18 -0.47 -4.79
CA ASP A 14 -0.21 0.98 -4.75
C ASP A 14 0.80 1.50 -3.72
N ARG A 15 1.11 2.79 -3.77
CA ARG A 15 2.01 3.46 -2.82
C ARG A 15 1.25 4.53 -2.06
N GLU A 16 1.14 4.34 -0.76
CA GLU A 16 0.66 5.39 0.15
C GLU A 16 1.83 6.27 0.56
N VAL A 17 1.59 7.58 0.60
CA VAL A 17 2.60 8.59 0.89
C VAL A 17 2.09 9.47 2.01
N ASP A 18 2.89 9.58 3.06
CA ASP A 18 2.73 10.57 4.11
C ASP A 18 3.76 11.69 3.91
N MET A 19 3.26 12.85 3.47
CA MET A 19 4.09 14.01 3.21
C MET A 19 4.54 14.73 4.49
N GLU A 20 3.85 14.54 5.62
CA GLU A 20 4.22 15.16 6.89
C GLU A 20 5.44 14.47 7.50
N SER A 21 5.43 13.14 7.53
CA SER A 21 6.57 12.35 8.00
C SER A 21 7.64 12.10 6.93
N GLY A 22 7.34 12.40 5.66
CA GLY A 22 8.26 12.15 4.55
C GLY A 22 8.44 10.66 4.25
N MET A 23 7.42 9.85 4.51
CA MET A 23 7.45 8.40 4.40
C MET A 23 6.54 7.89 3.29
N SER A 24 6.84 6.70 2.77
CA SER A 24 5.97 5.97 1.86
C SER A 24 5.89 4.50 2.24
N LEU A 25 4.83 3.84 1.79
CA LEU A 25 4.58 2.43 2.07
C LEU A 25 3.88 1.79 0.87
N LEU A 26 4.39 0.65 0.40
CA LEU A 26 3.62 -0.15 -0.56
C LEU A 26 2.48 -0.89 0.14
N VAL A 27 1.30 -0.78 -0.45
CA VAL A 27 0.08 -1.44 0.00
C VAL A 27 -0.56 -2.20 -1.14
N PHE A 28 -1.25 -3.28 -0.81
CA PHE A 28 -2.25 -3.85 -1.69
C PHE A 28 -3.60 -3.20 -1.39
N TRP A 29 -4.19 -2.58 -2.40
CA TRP A 29 -5.50 -1.93 -2.32
C TRP A 29 -6.54 -2.70 -3.14
N CYS A 30 -7.69 -3.01 -2.53
CA CYS A 30 -8.81 -3.59 -3.25
C CYS A 30 -9.65 -2.50 -3.91
N ILE A 31 -9.68 -2.50 -5.25
CA ILE A 31 -10.45 -1.55 -6.06
C ILE A 31 -11.96 -1.65 -5.88
N ASN A 32 -12.47 -2.75 -5.32
CA ASN A 32 -13.91 -2.98 -5.15
C ASN A 32 -14.44 -2.51 -3.79
N CYS A 33 -13.73 -2.83 -2.70
CA CYS A 33 -14.22 -2.55 -1.33
C CYS A 33 -13.32 -1.62 -0.51
N GLY A 34 -12.20 -1.17 -1.08
CA GLY A 34 -11.27 -0.25 -0.42
C GLY A 34 -10.40 -0.86 0.67
N LEU A 35 -10.44 -2.17 0.90
CA LEU A 35 -9.55 -2.83 1.87
C LEU A 35 -8.09 -2.58 1.47
N ARG A 36 -7.28 -2.20 2.46
CA ARG A 36 -5.84 -1.99 2.31
C ARG A 36 -5.09 -2.99 3.16
N LYS A 37 -4.03 -3.57 2.60
CA LYS A 37 -3.13 -4.48 3.30
C LYS A 37 -1.70 -4.08 3.01
N GLN A 38 -0.88 -3.98 4.04
CA GLN A 38 0.53 -3.66 3.87
C GLN A 38 1.23 -4.73 3.00
N ALA A 39 1.99 -4.30 2.00
CA ALA A 39 2.73 -5.19 1.10
C ALA A 39 4.20 -5.36 1.52
N GLU A 40 4.73 -4.42 2.31
CA GLU A 40 6.11 -4.38 2.81
C GLU A 40 6.18 -4.54 4.33
N ARG A 41 7.38 -4.75 4.89
CA ARG A 41 7.56 -4.93 6.34
C ARG A 41 7.39 -3.62 7.13
N ALA A 42 7.82 -2.49 6.57
CA ALA A 42 7.79 -1.19 7.22
C ALA A 42 7.75 -0.07 6.17
N PRO A 43 7.25 1.13 6.51
CA PRO A 43 7.37 2.30 5.66
C PRO A 43 8.85 2.66 5.41
N ILE A 44 9.12 3.26 4.25
CA ILE A 44 10.45 3.73 3.84
C ILE A 44 10.43 5.26 3.64
N PRO A 45 11.56 5.97 3.83
CA PRO A 45 11.65 7.39 3.51
C PRO A 45 11.35 7.67 2.03
N LEU A 46 10.73 8.81 1.72
CA LEU A 46 10.47 9.26 0.35
C LEU A 46 11.74 9.64 -0.41
N ILE A 47 12.76 10.10 0.30
CA ILE A 47 14.06 10.51 -0.24
C ILE A 47 15.12 9.71 0.51
N GLU A 48 15.87 8.88 -0.21
CA GLU A 48 17.11 8.31 0.32
C GLU A 48 18.16 9.43 0.35
N VAL A 49 18.47 9.94 1.54
CA VAL A 49 19.60 10.85 1.71
C VAL A 49 20.87 10.02 1.56
N SER A 50 21.51 10.15 0.40
CA SER A 50 22.79 9.53 0.05
C SER A 50 23.96 10.42 0.45
#